data_AF-A0A5P9PVL3-F1
#
_entry.id   AF-A0A5P9PVL3-F1
#
_cell.length_a   1.000
_cell.length_b   1.000
_cell.length_c   1.000
_cell.angle_alpha   90.00
_cell.angle_beta   90.00
_cell.angle_gamma   90.00
#
_symmetry.space_group_name_H-M   'P 1'
#
loop_
_entity.id
_entity.type
_entity.pdbx_description
1 polymer ?
#
loop_
_entity_poly.entity_id
_entity_poly.type
_entity_poly.pdbx_seq_one_letter_code
_entity_poly.pdbx_strand_id
1 'polypeptide(L)'
;MNYRSLSVVPVSIGAMTTKAQLRKTALTFEEVEEHDADGVLRYSVRGKEFVSLTKDGLVRVRLPDDEAGKAVAAYPAAERLMHAGRSIGFQAPLADVGGQHLWALVMAAWRHRAPKRLAAKLTAVLESPVRPGSDLPAAIGKPATRALANAGLTTVDQIASRSAAELLALHGVGPRAVRILAETLAETGRSMRS
;
A
#
# COMPACT_ATOMS: atom_id res chain seq x y z
N MET A 1 -21.71 1.06 -7.80
CA MET A 1 -20.23 0.96 -7.77
C MET A 1 -19.83 0.16 -6.53
N ASN A 2 -19.61 -1.15 -6.70
CA ASN A 2 -19.50 -2.10 -5.60
C ASN A 2 -18.05 -2.25 -5.11
N TYR A 3 -17.77 -1.71 -3.92
CA TYR A 3 -16.63 -2.12 -3.08
C TYR A 3 -16.93 -3.49 -2.44
N ARG A 4 -16.99 -4.56 -3.24
CA ARG A 4 -17.26 -5.91 -2.73
C ARG A 4 -16.05 -6.83 -2.95
N SER A 5 -15.66 -7.46 -1.85
CA SER A 5 -14.77 -8.63 -1.73
C SER A 5 -13.27 -8.41 -1.89
N LEU A 6 -12.65 -7.88 -0.84
CA LEU A 6 -11.37 -8.42 -0.35
C LEU A 6 -11.68 -9.34 0.81
N SER A 7 -11.93 -10.62 0.51
CA SER A 7 -12.03 -11.70 1.48
C SER A 7 -10.84 -12.62 1.27
N VAL A 8 -9.83 -12.56 2.15
CA VAL A 8 -8.84 -13.63 2.41
C VAL A 8 -8.25 -13.44 3.83
N VAL A 9 -8.62 -14.37 4.73
CA VAL A 9 -7.83 -14.99 5.83
C VAL A 9 -7.31 -14.09 6.99
N PRO A 10 -7.52 -14.48 8.27
CA PRO A 10 -7.21 -13.64 9.43
C PRO A 10 -5.75 -13.81 9.85
N VAL A 11 -4.99 -12.72 9.93
CA VAL A 11 -3.74 -12.68 10.71
C VAL A 11 -3.63 -11.35 11.47
N SER A 12 -3.77 -11.49 12.79
CA SER A 12 -3.27 -10.65 13.87
C SER A 12 -3.92 -9.28 14.16
N ILE A 13 -4.89 -9.37 15.06
CA ILE A 13 -5.23 -8.44 16.13
C ILE A 13 -3.94 -7.84 16.76
N GLY A 14 -3.83 -6.51 16.88
CA GLY A 14 -3.07 -5.89 17.97
C GLY A 14 -1.75 -5.15 17.70
N ALA A 15 -1.48 -4.58 16.51
CA ALA A 15 -0.39 -3.61 16.39
C ALA A 15 -0.92 -2.18 16.59
N MET A 16 -0.71 -1.60 17.78
CA MET A 16 -0.88 -0.17 18.01
C MET A 16 -0.09 0.60 16.95
N THR A 17 -0.75 1.53 16.26
CA THR A 17 -0.06 2.32 15.23
C THR A 17 0.89 3.32 15.87
N THR A 18 2.13 3.36 15.39
CA THR A 18 3.21 4.18 15.96
C THR A 18 3.57 5.36 15.06
N LYS A 19 4.25 6.39 15.61
CA LYS A 19 4.85 7.49 14.82
C LYS A 19 5.72 6.96 13.68
N ALA A 20 6.48 5.89 13.93
CA ALA A 20 7.33 5.25 12.92
C ALA A 20 6.50 4.62 11.78
N GLN A 21 5.38 3.99 12.10
CA GLN A 21 4.47 3.43 11.10
C GLN A 21 3.81 4.54 10.25
N LEU A 22 3.38 5.64 10.89
CA LEU A 22 2.87 6.82 10.17
C LEU A 22 3.93 7.36 9.20
N ARG A 23 5.17 7.54 9.67
CA ARG A 23 6.29 8.02 8.84
C ARG A 23 6.55 7.11 7.64
N LYS A 24 6.68 5.81 7.88
CA LYS A 24 6.89 4.81 6.83
C LYS A 24 5.77 4.84 5.79
N THR A 25 4.53 4.98 6.25
CA THR A 25 3.35 5.05 5.39
C THR A 25 3.37 6.32 4.53
N ALA A 26 3.56 7.49 5.15
CA ALA A 26 3.56 8.78 4.46
C ALA A 26 4.66 8.88 3.40
N LEU A 27 5.86 8.37 3.70
CA LEU A 27 7.01 8.40 2.79
C LEU A 27 6.92 7.38 1.63
N THR A 28 5.84 6.59 1.54
CA THR A 28 5.59 5.71 0.38
C THR A 28 5.15 6.50 -0.85
N PHE A 29 4.58 7.69 -0.67
CA PHE A 29 4.02 8.49 -1.75
C PHE A 29 5.06 9.44 -2.36
N GLU A 30 4.88 9.75 -3.65
CA GLU A 30 5.79 10.65 -4.39
C GLU A 30 5.65 12.12 -3.93
N GLU A 31 6.77 12.85 -4.00
CA GLU A 31 6.86 14.29 -3.70
C GLU A 31 6.37 14.68 -2.30
N VAL A 32 6.63 13.81 -1.31
CA VAL A 32 6.31 14.07 0.10
C VAL A 32 7.43 14.89 0.74
N GLU A 33 7.02 16.01 1.33
CA GLU A 33 7.82 16.86 2.20
C GLU A 33 7.52 16.49 3.66
N GLU A 34 8.55 16.11 4.41
CA GLU A 34 8.46 15.88 5.86
C GLU A 34 8.97 17.11 6.61
N HIS A 35 8.19 17.58 7.59
CA HIS A 35 8.55 18.69 8.45
C HIS A 35 8.26 18.32 9.91
N ASP A 36 9.29 18.26 10.75
CA ASP A 36 9.17 18.03 12.20
C ASP A 36 9.61 19.31 12.92
N ALA A 37 8.67 20.00 13.55
CA ALA A 37 8.93 21.20 14.35
C ALA A 37 7.95 21.30 15.50
N ASP A 38 8.40 21.79 16.66
CA ASP A 38 7.58 22.01 17.87
C ASP A 38 6.77 20.77 18.30
N GLY A 39 7.32 19.57 18.08
CA GLY A 39 6.65 18.30 18.41
C GLY A 39 5.48 17.96 17.47
N VAL A 40 5.34 18.68 16.35
CA VAL A 40 4.36 18.41 15.31
C VAL A 40 5.07 17.89 14.08
N LEU A 41 4.78 16.63 13.75
CA LEU A 41 5.26 15.98 12.54
C LEU A 41 4.23 16.18 11.42
N ARG A 42 4.60 16.89 10.36
CA ARG A 42 3.74 17.22 9.23
C ARG A 42 4.28 16.58 7.95
N TYR A 43 3.37 16.02 7.16
CA TYR A 43 3.67 15.59 5.80
C TYR A 43 2.81 16.38 4.82
N SER A 44 3.48 16.89 3.80
CA SER A 44 2.87 17.70 2.74
C SER A 44 3.25 17.16 1.37
N VAL A 45 2.43 17.44 0.37
CA VAL A 45 2.77 17.23 -1.04
C VAL A 45 2.65 18.57 -1.74
N ARG A 46 3.76 19.08 -2.29
CA ARG A 46 3.82 20.44 -2.89
C ARG A 46 3.29 21.53 -1.94
N GLY A 47 3.79 21.54 -0.70
CA GLY A 47 3.36 22.49 0.34
C GLY A 47 1.93 22.30 0.87
N LYS A 48 1.17 21.32 0.37
CA LYS A 48 -0.18 21.01 0.86
C LYS A 48 -0.12 19.90 1.89
N GLU A 49 -0.32 20.25 3.16
CA GLU A 49 -0.46 19.26 4.24
C GLU A 49 -1.55 18.24 3.88
N PHE A 50 -1.25 16.95 4.07
CA PHE A 50 -2.22 15.86 3.95
C PHE A 50 -2.36 15.05 5.23
N VAL A 51 -1.29 14.91 6.02
CA VAL A 51 -1.36 14.30 7.35
C VAL A 51 -0.39 14.97 8.31
N SER A 52 -0.79 15.11 9.57
CA SER A 52 0.08 15.53 10.65
C SER A 52 -0.14 14.71 11.92
N LEU A 53 0.87 14.62 12.77
CA LEU A 53 0.82 14.05 14.11
C LEU A 53 1.18 15.15 15.10
N THR A 54 0.25 15.48 15.98
CA THR A 54 0.46 16.48 17.03
C THR A 54 1.31 15.92 18.17
N LYS A 55 1.89 16.79 19.00
CA LYS A 55 2.58 16.42 20.24
C LYS A 55 1.72 15.53 21.18
N ASP A 56 0.41 15.74 21.17
CA ASP A 56 -0.54 15.01 22.02
C ASP A 56 -0.98 13.66 21.42
N GLY A 57 -0.31 13.19 20.36
CA GLY A 57 -0.56 11.88 19.75
C GLY A 57 -1.78 11.80 18.83
N LEU A 58 -2.43 12.93 18.52
CA LEU A 58 -3.52 12.98 17.55
C LEU A 58 -2.98 13.00 16.12
N VAL A 59 -3.42 12.04 15.32
CA VAL A 59 -3.24 12.10 13.87
C VAL A 59 -4.35 12.96 13.27
N ARG A 60 -3.98 13.92 12.43
CA ARG A 60 -4.89 14.79 11.67
C ARG A 60 -4.74 14.48 10.20
N VAL A 61 -5.84 14.10 9.55
CA VAL A 61 -5.84 13.62 8.17
C VAL A 61 -6.73 14.52 7.33
N ARG A 62 -6.20 15.08 6.24
CA ARG A 62 -6.96 15.99 5.35
C ARG A 62 -7.77 15.19 4.34
N LEU A 63 -9.09 15.21 4.49
CA LEU A 63 -10.04 14.46 3.67
C LEU A 63 -11.22 15.33 3.25
N PRO A 64 -11.90 15.00 2.13
CA PRO A 64 -13.21 15.57 1.83
C PRO A 64 -14.23 15.16 2.90
N ASP A 65 -15.33 15.91 3.01
CA ASP A 65 -16.28 15.77 4.12
C ASP A 65 -16.95 14.39 4.20
N ASP A 66 -17.22 13.77 3.06
CA ASP A 66 -17.84 12.45 2.99
C ASP A 66 -16.92 11.36 3.56
N GLU A 67 -15.63 11.38 3.20
CA GLU A 67 -14.63 10.46 3.75
C GLU A 67 -14.33 10.74 5.23
N ALA A 68 -14.28 12.02 5.63
CA ALA A 68 -14.17 12.40 7.03
C ALA A 68 -15.36 11.89 7.85
N GLY A 69 -16.58 11.97 7.32
CA GLY A 69 -17.78 11.43 7.94
C GLY A 69 -17.72 9.92 8.16
N LYS A 70 -17.23 9.17 7.17
CA LYS A 70 -17.02 7.70 7.30
C LYS A 70 -15.98 7.37 8.36
N ALA A 71 -14.87 8.12 8.41
CA ALA A 71 -13.81 7.91 9.39
C ALA A 71 -14.33 8.18 10.82
N VAL A 72 -15.06 9.29 11.03
CA VAL A 72 -15.67 9.59 12.34
C VAL A 72 -16.67 8.52 12.77
N ALA A 73 -17.45 7.96 11.85
CA ALA A 73 -18.35 6.86 12.16
C ALA A 73 -17.61 5.56 12.51
N ALA A 74 -16.39 5.35 11.98
CA ALA A 74 -15.60 4.15 12.18
C ALA A 74 -14.77 4.16 13.48
N TYR A 75 -14.41 5.35 14.00
CA TYR A 75 -13.58 5.50 15.20
C TYR A 75 -14.31 6.32 16.26
N PRO A 76 -14.65 5.72 17.42
CA PRO A 76 -15.39 6.42 18.47
C PRO A 76 -14.70 7.68 19.01
N ALA A 77 -13.36 7.72 19.00
CA ALA A 77 -12.55 8.85 19.44
C ALA A 77 -12.17 9.82 18.29
N ALA A 78 -12.68 9.61 17.08
CA ALA A 78 -12.43 10.51 15.97
C ALA A 78 -13.39 11.71 15.97
N GLU A 79 -12.86 12.86 15.61
CA GLU A 79 -13.61 14.10 15.47
C GLU A 79 -13.41 14.70 14.08
N ARG A 80 -14.42 15.42 13.57
CA ARG A 80 -14.28 16.21 12.36
C ARG A 80 -13.29 17.34 12.58
N LEU A 81 -12.34 17.48 11.67
CA LEU A 81 -11.39 18.59 11.66
C LEU A 81 -12.03 19.75 10.90
N MET A 82 -12.41 20.80 11.61
CA MET A 82 -13.11 21.96 11.05
C MET A 82 -12.17 23.15 10.83
N HIS A 83 -12.41 23.93 9.78
CA HIS A 83 -11.76 25.22 9.55
C HIS A 83 -12.74 26.17 8.87
N ALA A 84 -12.93 27.36 9.47
CA ALA A 84 -13.89 28.37 9.00
C ALA A 84 -15.29 27.79 8.71
N GLY A 85 -15.79 26.93 9.61
CA GLY A 85 -17.11 26.29 9.48
C GLY A 85 -17.19 25.16 8.44
N ARG A 86 -16.09 24.82 7.77
CA ARG A 86 -16.02 23.73 6.79
C ARG A 86 -15.22 22.56 7.34
N SER A 87 -15.69 21.35 7.08
CA SER A 87 -14.92 20.13 7.35
C SER A 87 -13.76 20.05 6.36
N ILE A 88 -12.56 19.81 6.88
CA ILE A 88 -11.32 19.68 6.12
C ILE A 88 -10.60 18.36 6.42
N GLY A 89 -11.28 17.43 7.09
CA GLY A 89 -10.74 16.12 7.44
C GLY A 89 -11.26 15.61 8.78
N PHE A 90 -10.47 14.74 9.42
CA PHE A 90 -10.75 14.26 10.77
C PHE A 90 -9.45 14.21 11.59
N GLN A 91 -9.61 14.08 12.90
CA GLN A 91 -8.53 13.81 13.83
C GLN A 91 -8.90 12.66 14.77
N ALA A 92 -7.93 11.86 15.19
CA ALA A 92 -8.12 10.77 16.14
C ALA A 92 -6.81 10.48 16.88
N PRO A 93 -6.84 9.84 18.07
CA PRO A 93 -5.63 9.28 18.66
C PRO A 93 -4.99 8.29 17.70
N LEU A 94 -3.69 8.43 17.42
CA LEU A 94 -2.99 7.53 16.50
C LEU A 94 -3.07 6.07 16.96
N ALA A 95 -3.08 5.85 18.27
CA ALA A 95 -3.19 4.52 18.88
C ALA A 95 -4.51 3.80 18.53
N ASP A 96 -5.57 4.54 18.24
CA ASP A 96 -6.91 4.00 17.93
C ASP A 96 -7.08 3.70 16.44
N VAL A 97 -6.21 4.25 15.58
CA VAL A 97 -6.22 4.00 14.15
C VAL A 97 -5.46 2.71 13.87
N GLY A 98 -6.14 1.64 13.46
CA GLY A 98 -5.47 0.38 13.09
C GLY A 98 -4.53 0.52 11.87
N GLY A 99 -3.45 -0.25 11.83
CA GLY A 99 -2.38 -0.10 10.82
C GLY A 99 -2.83 -0.22 9.35
N GLN A 100 -3.76 -1.12 9.03
CA GLN A 100 -4.33 -1.23 7.68
C GLN A 100 -5.18 0.00 7.31
N HIS A 101 -5.95 0.52 8.28
CA HIS A 101 -6.72 1.73 8.08
C HIS A 101 -5.84 2.97 7.96
N LEU A 102 -4.73 3.05 8.71
CA LEU A 102 -3.79 4.16 8.59
C LEU A 102 -3.30 4.32 7.15
N TRP A 103 -2.88 3.24 6.50
CA TRP A 103 -2.44 3.30 5.10
C TRP A 103 -3.54 3.82 4.18
N ALA A 104 -4.77 3.30 4.32
CA ALA A 104 -5.90 3.72 3.49
C ALA A 104 -6.24 5.21 3.68
N LEU A 105 -6.22 5.69 4.92
CA LEU A 105 -6.48 7.08 5.28
C LEU A 105 -5.39 8.02 4.75
N VAL A 106 -4.12 7.66 4.91
CA VAL A 106 -2.98 8.45 4.42
C VAL A 106 -2.98 8.48 2.89
N MET A 107 -3.26 7.36 2.23
CA MET A 107 -3.42 7.28 0.78
C MET A 107 -4.56 8.20 0.29
N ALA A 108 -5.74 8.14 0.92
CA ALA A 108 -6.88 8.97 0.57
C ALA A 108 -6.55 10.47 0.74
N ALA A 109 -5.87 10.82 1.83
CA ALA A 109 -5.46 12.19 2.09
C ALA A 109 -4.42 12.70 1.10
N TRP A 110 -3.39 11.91 0.81
CA TRP A 110 -2.40 12.28 -0.19
C TRP A 110 -3.06 12.45 -1.57
N ARG A 111 -3.94 11.53 -2.01
CA ARG A 111 -4.68 11.67 -3.27
C ARG A 111 -5.53 12.93 -3.33
N HIS A 112 -6.16 13.31 -2.22
CA HIS A 112 -6.97 14.52 -2.12
C HIS A 112 -6.13 15.81 -2.24
N ARG A 113 -4.87 15.80 -1.77
CA ARG A 113 -4.01 16.99 -1.72
C ARG A 113 -3.01 17.07 -2.89
N ALA A 114 -2.66 15.94 -3.48
CA ALA A 114 -1.69 15.82 -4.57
C ALA A 114 -2.19 16.46 -5.88
N PRO A 115 -1.27 16.91 -6.76
CA PRO A 115 -1.61 17.27 -8.13
C PRO A 115 -2.34 16.12 -8.86
N LYS A 116 -3.31 16.47 -9.73
CA LYS A 116 -4.14 15.50 -10.47
C LYS A 116 -3.31 14.42 -11.19
N ARG A 117 -2.18 14.80 -11.80
CA ARG A 117 -1.22 13.89 -12.44
C ARG A 117 -0.74 12.79 -11.49
N LEU A 118 -0.32 13.16 -10.29
CA LEU A 118 0.27 12.22 -9.32
C LEU A 118 -0.82 11.33 -8.72
N ALA A 119 -1.99 11.90 -8.43
CA ALA A 119 -3.15 11.13 -8.00
C ALA A 119 -3.60 10.10 -9.07
N ALA A 120 -3.62 10.51 -10.35
CA ALA A 120 -3.94 9.63 -11.46
C ALA A 120 -2.89 8.52 -11.63
N LYS A 121 -1.59 8.84 -11.52
CA LYS A 121 -0.51 7.84 -11.55
C LYS A 121 -0.66 6.81 -10.43
N LEU A 122 -0.91 7.24 -9.19
CA LEU A 122 -1.13 6.32 -8.08
C LEU A 122 -2.37 5.46 -8.30
N THR A 123 -3.46 6.04 -8.83
CA THR A 123 -4.68 5.29 -9.18
C THR A 123 -4.36 4.19 -10.19
N ALA A 124 -3.63 4.53 -11.27
CA ALA A 124 -3.23 3.58 -12.28
C ALA A 124 -2.34 2.45 -11.70
N VAL A 125 -1.46 2.76 -10.74
CA VAL A 125 -0.64 1.74 -10.05
C VAL A 125 -1.51 0.81 -9.18
N LEU A 126 -2.50 1.35 -8.46
CA LEU A 126 -3.36 0.56 -7.56
C LEU A 126 -4.39 -0.28 -8.32
N GLU A 127 -4.87 0.22 -9.46
CA GLU A 127 -5.79 -0.48 -10.36
C GLU A 127 -5.05 -1.44 -11.30
N SER A 128 -3.71 -1.30 -11.40
CA SER A 128 -2.89 -2.24 -12.15
C SER A 128 -2.99 -3.62 -11.50
N PRO A 129 -3.25 -4.68 -12.28
CA PRO A 129 -3.17 -6.05 -11.78
C PRO A 129 -1.75 -6.44 -11.33
N VAL A 130 -0.73 -5.62 -11.63
CA VAL A 130 0.67 -5.83 -11.27
C VAL A 130 0.98 -5.22 -9.90
N ARG A 131 1.29 -6.05 -8.91
CA ARG A 131 1.67 -5.59 -7.56
C ARG A 131 3.19 -5.45 -7.41
N PRO A 132 3.70 -4.33 -6.86
CA PRO A 132 5.11 -4.22 -6.52
C PRO A 132 5.42 -4.95 -5.20
N GLY A 133 6.10 -6.09 -5.33
CA GLY A 133 6.43 -7.04 -4.28
C GLY A 133 6.25 -8.42 -4.88
N SER A 134 7.30 -9.24 -4.92
CA SER A 134 7.34 -10.41 -5.82
C SER A 134 6.08 -11.26 -5.72
N ASP A 135 5.26 -11.31 -6.77
CA ASP A 135 4.10 -12.22 -6.86
C ASP A 135 4.55 -13.69 -6.97
N LEU A 136 5.86 -13.94 -6.97
CA LEU A 136 6.43 -15.26 -7.05
C LEU A 136 6.22 -16.05 -5.74
N PRO A 137 5.95 -17.36 -5.84
CA PRO A 137 5.71 -18.20 -4.65
C PRO A 137 6.91 -18.21 -3.72
N ALA A 138 6.70 -18.00 -2.43
CA ALA A 138 7.75 -18.14 -1.41
C ALA A 138 8.42 -19.53 -1.42
N ALA A 139 7.73 -20.54 -1.97
CA ALA A 139 8.17 -21.93 -2.04
C ALA A 139 9.30 -22.22 -3.06
N ILE A 140 9.61 -21.30 -4.00
CA ILE A 140 10.64 -21.54 -5.03
C ILE A 140 12.09 -21.50 -4.50
N GLY A 141 12.28 -21.07 -3.25
CA GLY A 141 13.57 -21.06 -2.56
C GLY A 141 14.47 -19.88 -2.96
N LYS A 142 15.32 -19.45 -2.01
CA LYS A 142 16.17 -18.23 -2.13
C LYS A 142 17.02 -18.16 -3.42
N PRO A 143 17.65 -19.25 -3.92
CA PRO A 143 18.44 -19.19 -5.15
C PRO A 143 17.61 -18.86 -6.39
N ALA A 144 16.46 -19.54 -6.57
CA ALA A 144 15.58 -19.30 -7.71
C ALA A 144 14.93 -17.92 -7.63
N THR A 145 14.49 -17.49 -6.44
CA THR A 145 13.96 -16.12 -6.25
C THR A 145 14.97 -15.06 -6.68
N ARG A 146 16.25 -15.21 -6.30
CA ARG A 146 17.31 -14.28 -6.70
C ARG A 146 17.59 -14.32 -8.20
N ALA A 147 17.65 -15.52 -8.79
CA ALA A 147 17.90 -15.68 -10.22
C ALA A 147 16.80 -15.04 -11.07
N LEU A 148 15.53 -15.25 -10.69
CA LEU A 148 14.37 -14.65 -11.35
C LEU A 148 14.37 -13.12 -11.19
N ALA A 149 14.64 -12.61 -9.99
CA ALA A 149 14.76 -11.17 -9.75
C ALA A 149 15.88 -10.53 -10.59
N ASN A 150 17.05 -11.20 -10.68
CA ASN A 150 18.16 -10.74 -11.52
C ASN A 150 17.80 -10.74 -13.02
N ALA A 151 16.92 -11.64 -13.45
CA ALA A 151 16.38 -11.69 -14.80
C ALA A 151 15.21 -10.70 -15.02
N GLY A 152 14.84 -9.89 -14.02
CA GLY A 152 13.71 -8.97 -14.09
C GLY A 152 12.33 -9.65 -14.04
N LEU A 153 12.29 -10.94 -13.71
CA LEU A 153 11.08 -11.75 -13.58
C LEU A 153 10.66 -11.75 -12.10
N THR A 154 9.85 -10.78 -11.69
CA THR A 154 9.40 -10.63 -10.30
C THR A 154 7.92 -10.92 -10.11
N THR A 155 7.19 -11.21 -11.19
CA THR A 155 5.73 -11.39 -11.18
C THR A 155 5.30 -12.67 -11.89
N VAL A 156 4.14 -13.21 -11.50
CA VAL A 156 3.58 -14.44 -12.11
C VAL A 156 3.27 -14.24 -13.60
N ASP A 157 2.81 -13.05 -14.00
CA ASP A 157 2.54 -12.75 -15.41
C ASP A 157 3.81 -12.76 -16.27
N GLN A 158 4.93 -12.22 -15.73
CA GLN A 158 6.22 -12.30 -16.41
C GLN A 158 6.71 -13.75 -16.52
N ILE A 159 6.44 -14.60 -15.53
CA ILE A 159 6.74 -16.04 -15.62
C ILE A 159 5.86 -16.72 -16.67
N ALA A 160 4.56 -16.40 -16.73
CA ALA A 160 3.65 -16.93 -17.75
C ALA A 160 4.12 -16.60 -19.18
N SER A 161 4.76 -15.45 -19.37
CA SER A 161 5.32 -15.05 -20.66
C SER A 161 6.57 -15.85 -21.08
N ARG A 162 7.14 -16.66 -20.19
CA ARG A 162 8.35 -17.47 -20.42
C ARG A 162 8.01 -18.94 -20.59
N SER A 163 8.85 -19.65 -21.33
CA SER A 163 8.77 -21.11 -21.40
C SER A 163 9.55 -21.77 -20.26
N ALA A 164 9.19 -23.01 -19.93
CA ALA A 164 9.91 -23.79 -18.92
C ALA A 164 11.42 -23.90 -19.25
N ALA A 165 11.77 -24.02 -20.54
CA ALA A 165 13.15 -24.09 -21.01
C ALA A 165 13.92 -22.78 -20.77
N GLU A 166 13.28 -21.63 -21.02
CA GLU A 166 13.89 -20.31 -20.74
C GLU A 166 14.14 -20.10 -19.26
N LEU A 167 13.20 -20.53 -18.41
CA LEU A 167 13.36 -20.43 -16.95
C LEU A 167 14.49 -21.34 -16.46
N LEU A 168 14.59 -22.57 -16.99
CA LEU A 168 15.68 -23.50 -16.67
C LEU A 168 17.05 -23.02 -17.13
N ALA A 169 17.12 -22.15 -18.14
CA ALA A 169 18.37 -21.55 -18.60
C ALA A 169 18.93 -20.52 -17.60
N LEU A 170 18.12 -20.03 -16.64
CA LEU A 170 18.56 -19.07 -15.63
C LEU A 170 19.40 -19.77 -14.56
N HIS A 171 20.63 -19.30 -14.38
CA HIS A 171 21.54 -19.82 -13.36
C HIS A 171 20.95 -19.66 -11.95
N GLY A 172 20.62 -20.80 -11.32
CA GLY A 172 19.99 -20.85 -9.99
C GLY A 172 18.50 -21.22 -9.99
N VAL A 173 17.87 -21.36 -11.17
CA VAL A 173 16.50 -21.88 -11.31
C VAL A 173 16.55 -23.36 -11.66
N GLY A 174 16.07 -24.20 -10.74
CA GLY A 174 16.03 -25.66 -10.94
C GLY A 174 14.64 -26.16 -11.35
N PRO A 175 14.52 -27.42 -11.81
CA PRO A 175 13.26 -28.06 -12.19
C PRO A 175 12.17 -27.99 -11.10
N ARG A 176 12.57 -28.05 -9.83
CA ARG A 176 11.66 -27.88 -8.69
C ARG A 176 11.02 -26.49 -8.67
N ALA A 177 11.78 -25.44 -8.94
CA ALA A 177 11.26 -24.07 -8.96
C ALA A 177 10.27 -23.91 -10.12
N VAL A 178 10.61 -24.44 -11.31
CA VAL A 178 9.72 -24.43 -12.48
C VAL A 178 8.41 -25.18 -12.21
N ARG A 179 8.46 -26.34 -11.54
CA ARG A 179 7.26 -27.07 -11.14
C ARG A 179 6.36 -26.24 -10.23
N ILE A 180 6.91 -25.61 -9.19
CA ILE A 180 6.15 -24.76 -8.26
C ILE A 180 5.54 -23.56 -9.00
N LEU A 181 6.30 -22.93 -9.91
CA LEU A 181 5.80 -21.84 -10.74
C LEU A 181 4.64 -22.28 -11.66
N ALA A 182 4.73 -23.49 -12.21
CA ALA A 182 3.67 -24.06 -13.04
C ALA A 182 2.41 -24.37 -12.22
N GLU A 183 2.58 -24.92 -11.02
CA GLU A 183 1.48 -25.17 -10.06
C GLU A 183 0.77 -23.86 -9.69
N THR A 184 1.52 -22.80 -9.35
CA THR A 184 0.94 -21.48 -9.03
C THR A 184 0.24 -20.85 -10.23
N LEU A 185 0.78 -21.00 -11.44
CA LEU A 185 0.08 -20.53 -12.65
C LEU A 185 -1.25 -21.26 -12.83
N ALA A 186 -1.25 -22.58 -12.64
CA ALA A 186 -2.44 -23.42 -12.77
C ALA A 186 -3.53 -23.09 -11.74
N GLU A 187 -3.17 -22.70 -10.51
CA GLU A 187 -4.13 -22.22 -9.49
C GLU A 187 -4.95 -21.02 -9.97
N THR A 188 -4.41 -20.23 -10.91
CA THR A 188 -5.10 -19.08 -11.52
C THR A 188 -5.57 -19.33 -12.95
N GLY A 189 -5.56 -20.58 -13.40
CA GLY A 189 -5.97 -20.97 -14.76
C GLY A 189 -5.02 -20.50 -15.86
N ARG A 190 -3.77 -20.18 -15.53
CA ARG A 190 -2.72 -19.76 -16.46
C ARG A 190 -1.71 -20.90 -16.69
N SER A 191 -0.91 -20.78 -17.74
CA SER A 191 0.21 -21.67 -18.04
C SER A 191 1.43 -20.88 -18.48
N MET A 192 2.60 -21.50 -18.41
CA MET A 192 3.80 -20.98 -19.07
C MET A 192 3.60 -20.99 -20.58
N ARG A 193 4.39 -20.17 -21.29
CA ARG A 193 4.46 -20.22 -22.74
C ARG A 193 4.97 -21.60 -23.16
N SER A 194 4.26 -22.25 -24.08
CA SER A 194 4.69 -23.51 -24.72
C SER A 194 5.99 -23.32 -25.48
#